data_AF-A0A3D2RGN0-F1
#
_entry.id   AF-A0A3D2RGN0-F1
#
_cell.length_a   1.000
_cell.length_b   1.000
_cell.length_c   1.000
_cell.angle_alpha   90.00
_cell.angle_beta   90.00
_cell.angle_gamma   90.00
#
_symmetry.space_group_name_H-M   'P 1'
#
loop_
_entity.id
_entity.type
_entity.pdbx_description
1 polymer ?
#
loop_
_entity_poly.entity_id
_entity_poly.type
_entity_poly.pdbx_seq_one_letter_code
_entity_poly.pdbx_strand_id
1 'polypeptide(L)'
;MDDPILLTDEQMQEFLVTGYLVFRPKVPEGLHDRIYKQLNQIIDDEPNPGNNILPRVPEMRHILNSPEVRGALISVLGEDYLEHPHRFCHPVWPVHEPLSPEATREKVYRNSHQDGYTPLGHPRQHYSRYARVMYYPQDSPVEVGPTHVIPGTQYNKGLTDEDKARLIPLSGPAGTVSLTHFDVGHAAGVNQRPNFRHMIKFLYLRASKPKAPSWDSLSTDWKRPTQVSVPYDLELVWTHGWDWLCGKQDRYETWQSTHSVADAKIGDLIDGLDPTSDIEKRLESIQLLAAAGPRATEGTASLVSLLDTEHQTVRAAAIYALGAIGEAAVGPLIQHLREVGTREDKKDIPDGWSEGAISMEDAANALSAIGEPAIPALRKLLLESDGWAGINAAFALGEMDDVAAPAVPDLVRCLSESKSHRKIRTMLDTLGSIRKDVPVEAISAMFFENRPEWDEDVHRWWTPTDGIRTHAAMNLARLGPDSAPVEADLLRALDDPCGHASSFAMNALQRIGSSEGLAAVMAYLMSQRWDASVDGVRQF
;
A
#
# COMPACT_ATOMS: atom_id res chain seq x y z
N MET A 1 -1.90 -9.27 27.47
CA MET A 1 -2.68 -8.71 26.35
C MET A 1 -3.69 -9.76 25.98
N ASP A 2 -4.93 -9.36 25.76
CA ASP A 2 -5.96 -10.27 25.27
C ASP A 2 -5.61 -10.75 23.86
N ASP A 3 -6.09 -11.94 23.51
CA ASP A 3 -5.85 -12.54 22.20
C ASP A 3 -6.47 -11.69 21.08
N PRO A 4 -5.84 -11.60 19.89
CA PRO A 4 -6.36 -10.80 18.79
C PRO A 4 -7.68 -11.38 18.26
N ILE A 5 -8.63 -10.51 17.90
CA ILE A 5 -9.89 -10.90 17.26
C ILE A 5 -9.72 -10.75 15.75
N LEU A 6 -9.50 -11.88 15.08
CA LEU A 6 -9.28 -11.94 13.64
C LEU A 6 -10.56 -11.61 12.85
N LEU A 7 -10.38 -11.14 11.61
CA LEU A 7 -11.47 -10.94 10.67
C LEU A 7 -12.03 -12.27 10.18
N THR A 8 -13.31 -12.30 9.83
CA THR A 8 -13.93 -13.46 9.17
C THR A 8 -13.67 -13.45 7.66
N ASP A 9 -13.98 -14.55 6.97
CA ASP A 9 -13.96 -14.62 5.51
C ASP A 9 -14.76 -13.46 4.86
N GLU A 10 -16.00 -13.20 5.33
CA GLU A 10 -16.86 -12.13 4.79
C GLU A 10 -16.21 -10.75 4.96
N GLN A 11 -15.58 -10.47 6.10
CA GLN A 11 -14.89 -9.20 6.33
C GLN A 11 -13.65 -9.04 5.46
N MET A 12 -12.89 -10.11 5.22
CA MET A 12 -11.76 -10.08 4.29
C MET A 12 -12.21 -9.89 2.85
N GLN A 13 -13.32 -10.52 2.45
CA GLN A 13 -13.94 -10.34 1.15
C GLN A 13 -14.45 -8.90 0.96
N GLU A 14 -15.13 -8.34 1.97
CA GLU A 14 -15.55 -6.94 1.98
C GLU A 14 -14.34 -5.99 1.84
N PHE A 15 -13.25 -6.26 2.56
CA PHE A 15 -12.03 -5.46 2.47
C PHE A 15 -11.41 -5.49 1.08
N LEU A 16 -11.36 -6.66 0.40
CA LEU A 16 -10.86 -6.76 -0.96
C LEU A 16 -11.76 -6.05 -1.99
N VAL A 17 -13.07 -6.11 -1.82
CA VAL A 17 -14.02 -5.45 -2.73
C VAL A 17 -13.99 -3.93 -2.54
N THR A 18 -14.06 -3.45 -1.30
CA THR A 18 -14.28 -2.03 -0.98
C THR A 18 -13.00 -1.26 -0.68
N GLY A 19 -11.95 -1.94 -0.24
CA GLY A 19 -10.71 -1.33 0.24
C GLY A 19 -10.77 -0.81 1.67
N TYR A 20 -11.83 -1.06 2.46
CA TYR A 20 -11.90 -0.62 3.85
C TYR A 20 -12.84 -1.46 4.73
N LEU A 21 -12.67 -1.33 6.05
CA LEU A 21 -13.57 -1.83 7.08
C LEU A 21 -13.73 -0.76 8.18
N VAL A 22 -14.89 -0.73 8.84
CA VAL A 22 -15.14 0.15 9.98
C VAL A 22 -15.58 -0.67 11.18
N PHE A 23 -14.95 -0.44 12.33
CA PHE A 23 -15.27 -1.13 13.57
C PHE A 23 -14.97 -0.26 14.79
N ARG A 24 -15.30 -0.77 15.98
CA ARG A 24 -15.06 -0.08 17.25
C ARG A 24 -14.36 -1.04 18.22
N PRO A 25 -13.12 -0.75 18.63
CA PRO A 25 -12.42 -1.58 19.60
C PRO A 25 -13.03 -1.42 20.99
N LYS A 26 -12.99 -2.49 21.78
CA LYS A 26 -13.43 -2.47 23.17
C LYS A 26 -12.27 -2.04 24.06
N VAL A 27 -12.43 -0.91 24.72
CA VAL A 27 -11.40 -0.30 25.57
C VAL A 27 -12.00 0.22 26.87
N PRO A 28 -11.19 0.48 27.91
CA PRO A 28 -11.69 1.00 29.18
C PRO A 28 -12.53 2.28 29.03
N GLU A 29 -13.56 2.41 29.86
CA GLU A 29 -14.46 3.56 29.85
C GLU A 29 -13.69 4.89 30.04
N GLY A 30 -14.14 5.92 29.33
CA GLY A 30 -13.55 7.25 29.36
C GLY A 30 -12.18 7.37 28.65
N LEU A 31 -11.61 6.30 28.09
CA LEU A 31 -10.33 6.38 27.38
C LEU A 31 -10.38 7.31 26.16
N HIS A 32 -11.42 7.18 25.32
CA HIS A 32 -11.58 8.03 24.13
C HIS A 32 -11.69 9.52 24.50
N ASP A 33 -12.46 9.84 25.55
CA ASP A 33 -12.60 11.21 26.08
C ASP A 33 -11.27 11.78 26.62
N ARG A 34 -10.48 10.97 27.33
CA ARG A 34 -9.13 11.38 27.77
C ARG A 34 -8.23 11.72 26.59
N ILE A 35 -8.21 10.86 25.55
CA ILE A 35 -7.44 11.11 24.33
C ILE A 35 -7.94 12.40 23.65
N TYR A 36 -9.25 12.57 23.49
CA TYR A 36 -9.84 13.77 22.87
C TYR A 36 -9.44 15.06 23.59
N LYS A 37 -9.48 15.06 24.93
CA LYS A 37 -9.07 16.21 25.75
C LYS A 37 -7.59 16.56 25.57
N GLN A 38 -6.70 15.57 25.57
CA GLN A 38 -5.27 15.80 25.34
C GLN A 38 -5.00 16.36 23.94
N LEU A 39 -5.71 15.85 22.91
CA LEU A 39 -5.56 16.35 21.55
C LEU A 39 -6.08 17.78 21.37
N ASN A 40 -7.15 18.17 22.09
CA ASN A 40 -7.59 19.57 22.10
C ASN A 40 -6.56 20.48 22.75
N GLN A 41 -5.97 20.08 23.89
CA GLN A 41 -4.88 20.84 24.53
C GLN A 41 -3.71 21.06 23.57
N ILE A 42 -3.32 20.02 22.81
CA ILE A 42 -2.26 20.17 21.81
C ILE A 42 -2.64 21.21 20.75
N ILE A 43 -3.86 21.19 20.20
CA ILE A 43 -4.27 22.22 19.21
C ILE A 43 -4.22 23.63 19.80
N ASP A 44 -4.71 23.78 21.04
CA ASP A 44 -4.89 25.09 21.66
C ASP A 44 -3.53 25.73 22.03
N ASP A 45 -2.55 24.90 22.43
CA ASP A 45 -1.32 25.36 23.06
C ASP A 45 -0.03 25.06 22.25
N GLU A 46 -0.07 24.17 21.24
CA GLU A 46 1.11 23.61 20.57
C GLU A 46 0.92 23.47 19.03
N PRO A 47 1.99 23.58 18.20
CA PRO A 47 1.93 23.06 16.84
C PRO A 47 1.82 21.54 16.81
N ASN A 48 1.29 21.02 15.69
CA ASN A 48 1.07 19.58 15.51
C ASN A 48 2.40 18.80 15.66
N PRO A 49 2.48 17.82 16.57
CA PRO A 49 3.73 17.10 16.86
C PRO A 49 4.12 16.10 15.75
N GLY A 50 3.30 15.93 14.71
CA GLY A 50 3.57 15.02 13.60
C GLY A 50 3.78 13.59 14.07
N ASN A 51 4.95 13.00 13.74
CA ASN A 51 5.28 11.64 14.13
C ASN A 51 5.40 11.47 15.67
N ASN A 52 5.56 12.55 16.43
CA ASN A 52 5.65 12.54 17.89
C ASN A 52 4.29 12.52 18.60
N ILE A 53 3.18 12.42 17.86
CA ILE A 53 1.83 12.38 18.46
C ILE A 53 1.63 11.22 19.43
N LEU A 54 2.28 10.08 19.19
CA LEU A 54 2.08 8.88 20.00
C LEU A 54 2.86 8.94 21.33
N PRO A 55 4.12 9.39 21.37
CA PRO A 55 4.75 9.80 22.63
C PRO A 55 3.97 10.90 23.39
N ARG A 56 3.34 11.83 22.67
CA ARG A 56 2.60 12.96 23.27
C ARG A 56 1.23 12.57 23.83
N VAL A 57 0.60 11.51 23.29
CA VAL A 57 -0.69 10.94 23.72
C VAL A 57 -0.57 9.41 23.76
N PRO A 58 0.17 8.85 24.74
CA PRO A 58 0.51 7.43 24.80
C PRO A 58 -0.71 6.53 25.00
N GLU A 59 -1.82 7.05 25.52
CA GLU A 59 -3.10 6.34 25.70
C GLU A 59 -3.63 5.72 24.40
N MET A 60 -3.28 6.30 23.24
CA MET A 60 -3.63 5.71 21.95
C MET A 60 -3.06 4.30 21.77
N ARG A 61 -1.98 3.92 22.47
CA ARG A 61 -1.46 2.54 22.45
C ARG A 61 -2.48 1.52 22.92
N HIS A 62 -3.38 1.86 23.84
CA HIS A 62 -4.47 0.96 24.25
C HIS A 62 -5.47 0.72 23.11
N ILE A 63 -5.67 1.70 22.22
CA ILE A 63 -6.51 1.54 21.02
C ILE A 63 -5.80 0.64 20.01
N LEU A 64 -4.54 0.97 19.67
CA LEU A 64 -3.77 0.26 18.65
C LEU A 64 -3.46 -1.19 19.02
N ASN A 65 -3.31 -1.48 20.31
CA ASN A 65 -3.07 -2.83 20.83
C ASN A 65 -4.35 -3.55 21.28
N SER A 66 -5.53 -2.98 21.02
CA SER A 66 -6.80 -3.67 21.30
C SER A 66 -6.91 -4.95 20.45
N PRO A 67 -7.61 -5.99 20.95
CA PRO A 67 -7.84 -7.23 20.22
C PRO A 67 -8.38 -7.03 18.81
N GLU A 68 -9.33 -6.10 18.63
CA GLU A 68 -9.97 -5.83 17.35
C GLU A 68 -9.01 -5.15 16.36
N VAL A 69 -8.26 -4.13 16.78
CA VAL A 69 -7.31 -3.44 15.87
C VAL A 69 -6.16 -4.37 15.50
N ARG A 70 -5.59 -5.07 16.49
CA ARG A 70 -4.48 -6.00 16.26
C ARG A 70 -4.92 -7.17 15.38
N GLY A 71 -6.08 -7.77 15.65
CA GLY A 71 -6.58 -8.88 14.84
C GLY A 71 -6.95 -8.48 13.41
N ALA A 72 -7.48 -7.27 13.21
CA ALA A 72 -7.71 -6.74 11.87
C ALA A 72 -6.40 -6.50 11.09
N LEU A 73 -5.37 -5.95 11.73
CA LEU A 73 -4.04 -5.79 11.13
C LEU A 73 -3.39 -7.13 10.79
N ILE A 74 -3.45 -8.13 11.69
CA ILE A 74 -2.95 -9.49 11.43
C ILE A 74 -3.69 -10.11 10.23
N SER A 75 -5.00 -9.93 10.16
CA SER A 75 -5.82 -10.49 9.09
C SER A 75 -5.42 -9.94 7.71
N VAL A 76 -5.17 -8.63 7.59
CA VAL A 76 -4.86 -7.99 6.29
C VAL A 76 -3.37 -7.93 5.94
N LEU A 77 -2.46 -7.89 6.93
CA LEU A 77 -1.01 -7.75 6.72
C LEU A 77 -0.18 -8.96 7.15
N GLY A 78 -0.75 -9.93 7.87
CA GLY A 78 -0.03 -11.06 8.47
C GLY A 78 0.47 -10.79 9.88
N GLU A 79 0.80 -11.84 10.63
CA GLU A 79 1.20 -11.75 12.05
C GLU A 79 2.46 -10.92 12.31
N ASP A 80 3.34 -10.85 11.32
CA ASP A 80 4.62 -10.19 11.41
C ASP A 80 4.63 -8.80 10.77
N TYR A 81 3.47 -8.13 10.69
CA TYR A 81 3.38 -6.76 10.19
C TYR A 81 4.30 -5.80 10.98
N LEU A 82 4.73 -4.74 10.32
CA LEU A 82 5.50 -3.66 10.92
C LEU A 82 4.62 -2.41 11.05
N GLU A 83 4.81 -1.67 12.14
CA GLU A 83 4.28 -0.31 12.28
C GLU A 83 5.22 0.65 11.56
N HIS A 84 4.68 1.37 10.57
CA HIS A 84 5.43 2.39 9.86
C HIS A 84 5.60 3.63 10.77
N PRO A 85 6.77 4.29 10.82
CA PRO A 85 7.02 5.40 11.74
C PRO A 85 6.11 6.61 11.52
N HIS A 86 5.68 6.81 10.27
CA HIS A 86 4.78 7.89 9.89
C HIS A 86 3.38 7.75 10.49
N ARG A 87 2.98 8.79 11.21
CA ARG A 87 1.69 8.95 11.87
C ARG A 87 1.37 10.43 11.93
N PHE A 88 0.08 10.79 11.89
CA PHE A 88 -0.30 12.19 11.88
C PHE A 88 -1.67 12.39 12.51
N CYS A 89 -1.78 13.38 13.41
CA CYS A 89 -3.09 13.87 13.83
C CYS A 89 -3.59 14.84 12.76
N HIS A 90 -4.75 14.57 12.18
CA HIS A 90 -5.43 15.46 11.26
C HIS A 90 -6.55 16.20 12.01
N PRO A 91 -6.26 17.36 12.63
CA PRO A 91 -7.32 18.21 13.17
C PRO A 91 -8.07 18.92 12.03
N VAL A 92 -9.39 19.03 12.15
CA VAL A 92 -10.19 19.90 11.29
C VAL A 92 -10.96 20.91 12.13
N TRP A 93 -10.69 22.17 11.84
CA TRP A 93 -11.32 23.34 12.45
C TRP A 93 -12.76 23.50 11.98
N PRO A 94 -13.64 24.01 12.85
CA PRO A 94 -14.96 24.48 12.47
C PRO A 94 -14.89 25.46 11.29
N VAL A 95 -15.84 25.39 10.36
CA VAL A 95 -16.03 26.45 9.38
C VAL A 95 -16.44 27.76 10.07
N HIS A 96 -15.96 28.89 9.56
CA HIS A 96 -16.34 30.21 10.08
C HIS A 96 -17.84 30.48 9.96
N GLU A 97 -18.44 30.06 8.85
CA GLU A 97 -19.87 30.17 8.58
C GLU A 97 -20.40 28.81 8.11
N PRO A 98 -21.61 28.39 8.55
CA PRO A 98 -22.20 27.14 8.10
C PRO A 98 -22.37 27.11 6.58
N LEU A 99 -21.87 26.04 5.95
CA LEU A 99 -22.00 25.87 4.50
C LEU A 99 -23.32 25.18 4.16
N SER A 100 -23.88 25.50 2.98
CA SER A 100 -25.00 24.74 2.42
C SER A 100 -24.59 23.27 2.17
N PRO A 101 -25.54 22.33 2.07
CA PRO A 101 -25.22 20.94 1.74
C PRO A 101 -24.44 20.78 0.42
N GLU A 102 -24.73 21.63 -0.57
CA GLU A 102 -24.05 21.61 -1.87
C GLU A 102 -22.61 22.14 -1.78
N ALA A 103 -22.40 23.28 -1.10
CA ALA A 103 -21.06 23.81 -0.86
C ALA A 103 -20.21 22.86 0.02
N THR A 104 -20.86 22.15 0.95
CA THR A 104 -20.22 21.10 1.75
C THR A 104 -19.74 19.97 0.85
N ARG A 105 -20.64 19.42 0.02
CA ARG A 105 -20.32 18.32 -0.91
C ARG A 105 -19.17 18.70 -1.84
N GLU A 106 -19.24 19.89 -2.43
CA GLU A 106 -18.22 20.42 -3.32
C GLU A 106 -16.85 20.59 -2.62
N LYS A 107 -16.84 21.01 -1.35
CA LYS A 107 -15.60 21.09 -0.58
C LYS A 107 -15.02 19.70 -0.27
N VAL A 108 -15.85 18.72 0.12
CA VAL A 108 -15.40 17.34 0.32
C VAL A 108 -14.88 16.74 -0.99
N TYR A 109 -15.57 16.99 -2.10
CA TYR A 109 -15.17 16.59 -3.45
C TYR A 109 -13.75 17.06 -3.78
N ARG A 110 -13.46 18.36 -3.58
CA ARG A 110 -12.12 18.94 -3.80
C ARG A 110 -11.04 18.41 -2.86
N ASN A 111 -11.42 17.90 -1.69
CA ASN A 111 -10.49 17.29 -0.75
C ASN A 111 -10.13 15.84 -1.11
N SER A 112 -10.72 15.26 -2.17
CA SER A 112 -10.51 13.86 -2.53
C SER A 112 -9.12 13.62 -3.09
N HIS A 113 -8.42 12.63 -2.53
CA HIS A 113 -7.09 12.24 -2.95
C HIS A 113 -6.80 10.77 -2.61
N GLN A 114 -5.70 10.27 -3.15
CA GLN A 114 -5.02 9.07 -2.67
C GLN A 114 -3.70 9.52 -2.05
N ASP A 115 -3.32 8.91 -0.92
CA ASP A 115 -2.11 9.31 -0.19
C ASP A 115 -0.84 9.03 -0.99
N GLY A 116 0.18 9.84 -0.72
CA GLY A 116 1.57 9.53 -1.05
C GLY A 116 2.29 8.85 0.12
N TYR A 117 3.43 8.23 -0.18
CA TYR A 117 4.25 7.57 0.82
C TYR A 117 5.27 8.54 1.45
N THR A 118 5.68 8.26 2.68
CA THR A 118 6.63 9.06 3.47
C THR A 118 7.82 8.16 3.83
N PRO A 119 9.08 8.62 3.74
CA PRO A 119 9.53 9.99 3.47
C PRO A 119 9.43 10.45 2.01
N LEU A 120 9.58 9.52 1.05
CA LEU A 120 9.52 9.77 -0.39
C LEU A 120 8.59 8.77 -1.08
N GLY A 121 8.18 9.07 -2.32
CA GLY A 121 7.18 8.30 -3.05
C GLY A 121 7.55 6.84 -3.30
N HIS A 122 6.59 5.95 -3.14
CA HIS A 122 6.71 4.50 -3.30
C HIS A 122 5.65 4.03 -4.32
N PRO A 123 5.87 2.91 -5.03
CA PRO A 123 4.88 2.35 -5.96
C PRO A 123 3.53 2.08 -5.28
N ARG A 124 2.43 2.40 -5.97
CA ARG A 124 1.11 1.87 -5.62
C ARG A 124 1.09 0.36 -5.85
N GLN A 125 0.38 -0.38 -4.99
CA GLN A 125 0.35 -1.84 -5.04
C GLN A 125 -1.09 -2.31 -4.94
N HIS A 126 -1.48 -3.25 -5.82
CA HIS A 126 -2.82 -3.85 -5.74
C HIS A 126 -2.95 -4.86 -4.58
N TYR A 127 -1.84 -5.48 -4.19
CA TYR A 127 -1.81 -6.36 -3.02
C TYR A 127 -1.77 -5.54 -1.73
N SER A 128 -2.35 -6.10 -0.67
CA SER A 128 -2.36 -5.52 0.68
C SER A 128 -0.98 -5.59 1.34
N ARG A 129 -0.08 -4.71 0.86
CA ARG A 129 1.29 -4.51 1.34
C ARG A 129 1.34 -3.42 2.40
N TYR A 130 0.47 -2.41 2.27
CA TYR A 130 0.27 -1.35 3.24
C TYR A 130 -1.19 -1.25 3.63
N ALA A 131 -1.43 -1.02 4.91
CA ALA A 131 -2.74 -0.69 5.44
C ALA A 131 -2.67 0.53 6.34
N ARG A 132 -3.81 1.18 6.52
CA ARG A 132 -3.93 2.41 7.28
C ARG A 132 -5.06 2.30 8.29
N VAL A 133 -4.75 2.70 9.52
CA VAL A 133 -5.73 2.85 10.60
C VAL A 133 -6.03 4.33 10.76
N MET A 134 -7.31 4.68 10.71
CA MET A 134 -7.80 6.02 11.08
C MET A 134 -8.68 5.89 12.32
N TYR A 135 -8.35 6.64 13.36
CA TYR A 135 -9.02 6.56 14.65
C TYR A 135 -9.66 7.90 15.04
N TYR A 136 -10.90 7.86 15.52
CA TYR A 136 -11.67 9.00 16.00
C TYR A 136 -11.93 8.90 17.52
N PRO A 137 -11.32 9.75 18.35
CA PRO A 137 -11.55 9.75 19.79
C PRO A 137 -12.87 10.40 20.23
N GLN A 138 -13.59 11.03 19.31
CA GLN A 138 -14.90 11.66 19.53
C GLN A 138 -15.97 11.10 18.61
N ASP A 139 -17.25 11.33 18.94
CA ASP A 139 -18.36 11.08 18.03
C ASP A 139 -18.13 11.86 16.72
N SER A 140 -18.27 11.16 15.60
CA SER A 140 -17.96 11.68 14.27
C SER A 140 -19.19 11.61 13.33
N PRO A 141 -20.36 12.18 13.71
CA PRO A 141 -21.46 12.31 12.76
C PRO A 141 -21.02 13.19 11.57
N VAL A 142 -21.72 13.08 10.43
CA VAL A 142 -21.33 13.73 9.17
C VAL A 142 -21.03 15.23 9.33
N GLU A 143 -21.77 15.93 10.19
CA GLU A 143 -21.61 17.37 10.42
C GLU A 143 -20.29 17.73 11.13
N VAL A 144 -19.63 16.78 11.80
CA VAL A 144 -18.31 16.98 12.41
C VAL A 144 -17.19 16.82 11.36
N GLY A 145 -17.54 16.36 10.15
CA GLY A 145 -16.62 16.22 9.03
C GLY A 145 -15.67 15.02 9.15
N PRO A 146 -16.18 13.78 9.32
CA PRO A 146 -15.36 12.58 9.28
C PRO A 146 -14.65 12.44 7.92
N THR A 147 -13.64 11.57 7.86
CA THR A 147 -13.07 11.19 6.57
C THR A 147 -14.15 10.48 5.76
N HIS A 148 -14.19 10.75 4.48
CA HIS A 148 -15.00 10.01 3.52
C HIS A 148 -14.10 9.04 2.76
N VAL A 149 -14.61 7.85 2.43
CA VAL A 149 -13.93 6.85 1.60
C VAL A 149 -14.62 6.73 0.25
N ILE A 150 -13.88 6.31 -0.78
CA ILE A 150 -14.40 5.96 -2.09
C ILE A 150 -14.21 4.45 -2.31
N PRO A 151 -15.25 3.62 -2.07
CA PRO A 151 -15.12 2.17 -2.16
C PRO A 151 -14.66 1.69 -3.55
N GLY A 152 -13.75 0.72 -3.56
CA GLY A 152 -13.29 0.01 -4.76
C GLY A 152 -12.18 0.71 -5.56
N THR A 153 -11.63 1.82 -5.05
CA THR A 153 -10.64 2.64 -5.77
C THR A 153 -9.18 2.26 -5.51
N GLN A 154 -8.91 1.25 -4.68
CA GLN A 154 -7.57 0.78 -4.38
C GLN A 154 -6.80 0.22 -5.60
N TYR A 155 -7.52 -0.09 -6.69
CA TYR A 155 -6.95 -0.55 -7.95
C TYR A 155 -6.84 0.57 -9.01
N ASN A 156 -7.22 1.80 -8.67
CA ASN A 156 -7.19 2.93 -9.60
C ASN A 156 -5.82 3.63 -9.57
N LYS A 157 -5.34 4.06 -10.74
CA LYS A 157 -4.14 4.90 -10.89
C LYS A 157 -4.36 6.32 -10.37
N GLY A 158 -5.61 6.77 -10.35
CA GLY A 158 -6.05 8.09 -9.91
C GLY A 158 -7.57 8.12 -9.76
N LEU A 159 -8.09 9.19 -9.15
CA LEU A 159 -9.52 9.34 -8.88
C LEU A 159 -10.22 10.15 -9.97
N THR A 160 -11.22 9.55 -10.62
CA THR A 160 -12.08 10.23 -11.60
C THR A 160 -13.16 11.07 -10.90
N ASP A 161 -13.88 11.87 -11.67
CA ASP A 161 -15.05 12.59 -11.16
C ASP A 161 -16.20 11.65 -10.76
N GLU A 162 -16.35 10.53 -11.49
CA GLU A 162 -17.28 9.45 -11.15
C GLU A 162 -16.92 8.79 -9.81
N ASP A 163 -15.62 8.57 -9.55
CA ASP A 163 -15.16 8.04 -8.27
C ASP A 163 -15.53 8.98 -7.13
N LYS A 164 -15.20 10.27 -7.27
CA LYS A 164 -15.45 11.28 -6.23
C LYS A 164 -16.95 11.48 -5.96
N ALA A 165 -17.82 11.22 -6.93
CA ALA A 165 -19.27 11.28 -6.74
C ALA A 165 -19.81 10.23 -5.75
N ARG A 166 -19.04 9.17 -5.46
CA ARG A 166 -19.44 8.03 -4.61
C ARG A 166 -18.84 8.07 -3.19
N LEU A 167 -18.37 9.23 -2.73
CA LEU A 167 -17.81 9.40 -1.38
C LEU A 167 -18.83 9.02 -0.29
N ILE A 168 -18.41 8.18 0.65
CA ILE A 168 -19.21 7.74 1.81
C ILE A 168 -18.52 8.20 3.10
N PRO A 169 -19.23 8.89 4.02
CA PRO A 169 -18.65 9.33 5.28
C PRO A 169 -18.42 8.16 6.25
N LEU A 170 -17.22 8.08 6.82
CA LEU A 170 -16.87 7.14 7.89
C LEU A 170 -17.37 7.67 9.25
N SER A 171 -18.70 7.73 9.40
CA SER A 171 -19.34 8.24 10.61
C SER A 171 -19.49 7.17 11.67
N GLY A 172 -19.34 7.54 12.94
CA GLY A 172 -19.62 6.63 14.04
C GLY A 172 -19.46 7.28 15.42
N PRO A 173 -19.68 6.52 16.50
CA PRO A 173 -19.46 7.01 17.85
C PRO A 173 -17.97 7.16 18.17
N ALA A 174 -17.65 7.80 19.29
CA ALA A 174 -16.30 7.89 19.83
C ALA A 174 -15.68 6.50 19.96
N GLY A 175 -14.46 6.37 19.44
CA GLY A 175 -13.78 5.09 19.31
C GLY A 175 -13.86 4.48 17.92
N THR A 176 -14.57 5.09 16.97
CA THR A 176 -14.63 4.56 15.60
C THR A 176 -13.22 4.44 15.00
N VAL A 177 -12.93 3.26 14.45
CA VAL A 177 -11.71 2.95 13.73
C VAL A 177 -12.08 2.50 12.33
N SER A 178 -11.40 3.04 11.32
CA SER A 178 -11.42 2.45 9.98
C SER A 178 -10.05 1.88 9.62
N LEU A 179 -10.05 0.65 9.14
CA LEU A 179 -8.91 0.00 8.50
C LEU A 179 -9.07 0.13 6.99
N THR A 180 -8.10 0.69 6.29
CA THR A 180 -8.17 0.88 4.84
C THR A 180 -6.97 0.28 4.14
N HIS A 181 -7.17 -0.19 2.91
CA HIS A 181 -6.09 -0.31 1.94
C HIS A 181 -5.42 1.07 1.80
N PHE A 182 -4.10 1.10 1.62
CA PHE A 182 -3.38 2.39 1.56
C PHE A 182 -3.89 3.26 0.42
N ASP A 183 -4.03 2.66 -0.77
CA ASP A 183 -4.39 3.34 -2.01
C ASP A 183 -5.89 3.64 -2.18
N VAL A 184 -6.75 3.37 -1.19
CA VAL A 184 -8.17 3.75 -1.31
C VAL A 184 -8.32 5.27 -1.35
N GLY A 185 -9.12 5.76 -2.30
CA GLY A 185 -9.49 7.16 -2.41
C GLY A 185 -10.26 7.61 -1.17
N HIS A 186 -9.94 8.80 -0.68
CA HIS A 186 -10.57 9.34 0.52
C HIS A 186 -10.52 10.87 0.53
N ALA A 187 -11.34 11.49 1.38
CA ALA A 187 -11.45 12.94 1.48
C ALA A 187 -11.69 13.38 2.93
N ALA A 188 -11.08 14.48 3.34
CA ALA A 188 -11.42 15.11 4.60
C ALA A 188 -12.84 15.73 4.52
N GLY A 189 -13.71 15.36 5.44
CA GLY A 189 -15.02 16.00 5.61
C GLY A 189 -14.91 17.45 6.08
N VAL A 190 -16.04 18.16 6.06
CA VAL A 190 -16.12 19.55 6.52
C VAL A 190 -16.75 19.60 7.91
N ASN A 191 -16.06 20.24 8.85
CA ASN A 191 -16.57 20.41 10.21
C ASN A 191 -17.51 21.61 10.31
N GLN A 192 -18.81 21.33 10.44
CA GLN A 192 -19.92 22.27 10.62
C GLN A 192 -20.27 22.47 12.11
N ARG A 193 -19.51 21.89 13.04
CA ARG A 193 -19.73 21.94 14.49
C ARG A 193 -18.63 22.77 15.17
N PRO A 194 -18.89 23.34 16.36
CA PRO A 194 -17.96 24.28 17.00
C PRO A 194 -16.70 23.63 17.60
N ASN A 195 -16.68 22.31 17.80
CA ASN A 195 -15.54 21.61 18.39
C ASN A 195 -14.60 21.06 17.31
N PHE A 196 -13.32 20.91 17.62
CA PHE A 196 -12.37 20.29 16.70
C PHE A 196 -12.71 18.83 16.41
N ARG A 197 -12.49 18.43 15.15
CA ARG A 197 -12.53 17.03 14.74
C ARG A 197 -11.11 16.49 14.64
N HIS A 198 -10.78 15.53 15.50
CA HIS A 198 -9.52 14.78 15.41
C HIS A 198 -9.71 13.48 14.64
N MET A 199 -8.76 13.16 13.77
CA MET A 199 -8.58 11.84 13.18
C MET A 199 -7.09 11.54 13.21
N ILE A 200 -6.68 10.41 13.78
CA ILE A 200 -5.27 10.04 13.85
C ILE A 200 -5.00 8.92 12.87
N LYS A 201 -4.06 9.17 11.97
CA LYS A 201 -3.63 8.25 10.92
C LYS A 201 -2.40 7.48 11.37
N PHE A 202 -2.45 6.15 11.29
CA PHE A 202 -1.32 5.25 11.49
C PHE A 202 -1.15 4.35 10.27
N LEU A 203 0.10 4.08 9.92
CA LEU A 203 0.45 3.27 8.76
C LEU A 203 1.10 1.97 9.20
N TYR A 204 0.81 0.90 8.49
CA TYR A 204 1.33 -0.43 8.75
C TYR A 204 1.69 -1.09 7.42
N LEU A 205 2.69 -1.96 7.46
CA LEU A 205 3.16 -2.68 6.28
C LEU A 205 3.35 -4.16 6.55
N ARG A 206 3.09 -4.97 5.53
CA ARG A 206 3.31 -6.41 5.50
C ARG A 206 4.81 -6.71 5.43
N ALA A 207 5.31 -7.55 6.33
CA ALA A 207 6.70 -8.00 6.27
C ALA A 207 6.87 -9.26 5.44
N SER A 208 6.05 -10.28 5.68
CA SER A 208 6.06 -11.55 4.95
C SER A 208 4.96 -11.66 3.91
N LYS A 209 5.27 -12.27 2.76
CA LYS A 209 4.23 -12.74 1.83
C LYS A 209 3.28 -13.71 2.53
N PRO A 210 2.00 -13.79 2.14
CA PRO A 210 1.09 -14.80 2.66
C PRO A 210 1.58 -16.22 2.30
N LYS A 211 1.41 -17.15 3.25
CA LYS A 211 1.66 -18.59 3.06
C LYS A 211 0.40 -19.43 3.31
N ALA A 212 -0.54 -18.87 4.04
CA ALA A 212 -1.86 -19.38 4.38
C ALA A 212 -2.70 -18.17 4.86
N PRO A 213 -4.03 -18.29 4.97
CA PRO A 213 -4.86 -17.27 5.60
C PRO A 213 -4.35 -16.88 7.00
N SER A 214 -4.28 -15.58 7.27
CA SER A 214 -3.93 -15.01 8.60
C SER A 214 -5.14 -14.44 9.34
N TRP A 215 -6.34 -14.81 8.92
CA TRP A 215 -7.63 -14.42 9.51
C TRP A 215 -8.41 -15.68 9.95
N ASP A 216 -9.61 -15.50 10.53
CA ASP A 216 -10.49 -16.61 10.90
C ASP A 216 -11.18 -17.19 9.65
N SER A 217 -10.41 -17.98 8.89
CA SER A 217 -10.81 -18.50 7.59
C SER A 217 -11.51 -19.85 7.70
N LEU A 218 -12.68 -19.97 7.06
CA LEU A 218 -13.43 -21.22 6.94
C LEU A 218 -13.29 -21.85 5.55
N SER A 219 -12.88 -21.06 4.54
CA SER A 219 -12.75 -21.47 3.15
C SER A 219 -11.62 -20.71 2.48
N THR A 220 -10.79 -21.40 1.68
CA THR A 220 -9.81 -20.77 0.79
C THR A 220 -10.36 -20.47 -0.59
N ASP A 221 -11.61 -20.83 -0.87
CA ASP A 221 -12.29 -20.47 -2.11
C ASP A 221 -12.96 -19.10 -1.96
N TRP A 222 -12.69 -18.22 -2.91
CA TRP A 222 -13.34 -16.93 -3.05
C TRP A 222 -14.86 -17.06 -3.08
N LYS A 223 -15.53 -16.17 -2.35
CA LYS A 223 -16.96 -15.92 -2.46
C LYS A 223 -17.19 -14.43 -2.48
N ARG A 224 -18.14 -14.01 -3.30
CA ARG A 224 -18.58 -12.62 -3.30
C ARG A 224 -19.30 -12.30 -1.98
N PRO A 225 -18.96 -11.19 -1.32
CA PRO A 225 -19.63 -10.80 -0.08
C PRO A 225 -21.10 -10.46 -0.34
N THR A 226 -21.94 -10.75 0.64
CA THR A 226 -23.41 -10.71 0.52
C THR A 226 -24.00 -9.30 0.43
N GLN A 227 -23.32 -8.31 1.02
CA GLN A 227 -23.84 -6.95 1.17
C GLN A 227 -22.80 -5.88 0.83
N VAL A 228 -22.25 -5.92 -0.38
CA VAL A 228 -21.30 -4.90 -0.85
C VAL A 228 -21.70 -4.38 -2.21
N SER A 229 -21.75 -3.05 -2.35
CA SER A 229 -22.00 -2.37 -3.62
C SER A 229 -20.79 -1.52 -4.00
N VAL A 230 -20.19 -1.88 -5.12
CA VAL A 230 -19.23 -1.10 -5.89
C VAL A 230 -19.81 -0.93 -7.30
N PRO A 231 -19.46 0.13 -8.05
CA PRO A 231 -20.13 0.42 -9.32
C PRO A 231 -19.89 -0.65 -10.39
N TYR A 232 -18.74 -1.33 -10.34
CA TYR A 232 -18.32 -2.27 -11.36
C TYR A 232 -17.84 -3.58 -10.78
N ASP A 233 -18.00 -4.65 -11.57
CA ASP A 233 -17.56 -5.98 -11.22
C ASP A 233 -16.07 -6.19 -11.52
N LEU A 234 -15.28 -6.45 -10.48
CA LEU A 234 -13.87 -6.79 -10.56
C LEU A 234 -13.60 -8.17 -9.94
N GLU A 235 -14.54 -9.12 -10.05
CA GLU A 235 -14.43 -10.44 -9.43
C GLU A 235 -13.13 -11.17 -9.78
N LEU A 236 -12.66 -11.10 -11.03
CA LEU A 236 -11.34 -11.62 -11.42
C LEU A 236 -10.20 -11.06 -10.56
N VAL A 237 -10.20 -9.75 -10.31
CA VAL A 237 -9.16 -9.05 -9.53
C VAL A 237 -9.25 -9.41 -8.06
N TRP A 238 -10.47 -9.46 -7.51
CA TRP A 238 -10.69 -9.82 -6.11
C TRP A 238 -10.31 -11.28 -5.85
N THR A 239 -10.70 -12.19 -6.75
CA THR A 239 -10.34 -13.61 -6.68
C THR A 239 -8.83 -13.79 -6.73
N HIS A 240 -8.13 -13.06 -7.62
CA HIS A 240 -6.68 -13.08 -7.69
C HIS A 240 -6.00 -12.60 -6.40
N GLY A 241 -6.51 -11.51 -5.83
CA GLY A 241 -6.04 -10.99 -4.53
C GLY A 241 -6.31 -11.95 -3.37
N TRP A 242 -7.44 -12.63 -3.39
CA TRP A 242 -7.83 -13.66 -2.41
C TRP A 242 -6.91 -14.88 -2.47
N ASP A 243 -6.64 -15.40 -3.67
CA ASP A 243 -5.73 -16.53 -3.86
C ASP A 243 -4.31 -16.18 -3.37
N TRP A 244 -3.85 -14.94 -3.62
CA TRP A 244 -2.60 -14.44 -3.05
C TRP A 244 -2.63 -14.41 -1.52
N LEU A 245 -3.68 -13.87 -0.89
CA LEU A 245 -3.84 -13.84 0.57
C LEU A 245 -3.94 -15.24 1.20
N CYS A 246 -4.51 -16.21 0.47
CA CYS A 246 -4.53 -17.62 0.87
C CYS A 246 -3.16 -18.31 0.71
N GLY A 247 -2.16 -17.65 0.11
CA GLY A 247 -0.83 -18.19 -0.11
C GLY A 247 -0.75 -19.22 -1.25
N LYS A 248 -1.74 -19.22 -2.16
CA LYS A 248 -1.76 -20.12 -3.31
C LYS A 248 -0.61 -19.82 -4.28
N GLN A 249 -0.06 -20.88 -4.88
CA GLN A 249 1.01 -20.74 -5.89
C GLN A 249 0.44 -20.23 -7.21
N ASP A 250 -0.65 -20.86 -7.68
CA ASP A 250 -1.45 -20.33 -8.77
C ASP A 250 -2.47 -19.34 -8.20
N ARG A 251 -2.34 -18.06 -8.59
CA ARG A 251 -3.22 -16.97 -8.15
C ARG A 251 -4.54 -16.92 -8.94
N TYR A 252 -4.74 -17.86 -9.85
CA TYR A 252 -5.98 -18.06 -10.61
C TYR A 252 -6.71 -19.36 -10.25
N GLU A 253 -6.22 -20.12 -9.27
CA GLU A 253 -6.77 -21.44 -8.91
C GLU A 253 -8.28 -21.37 -8.68
N THR A 254 -8.75 -20.41 -7.87
CA THR A 254 -10.18 -20.29 -7.59
C THR A 254 -10.95 -19.87 -8.84
N TRP A 255 -10.42 -18.90 -9.60
CA TRP A 255 -11.06 -18.40 -10.82
C TRP A 255 -11.28 -19.51 -11.85
N GLN A 256 -10.23 -20.31 -12.13
CA GLN A 256 -10.28 -21.42 -13.08
C GLN A 256 -11.22 -22.53 -12.64
N SER A 257 -11.38 -22.75 -11.33
CA SER A 257 -12.29 -23.77 -10.81
C SER A 257 -13.77 -23.40 -10.91
N THR A 258 -14.08 -22.10 -11.02
CA THR A 258 -15.45 -21.57 -10.95
C THR A 258 -15.96 -21.03 -12.29
N HIS A 259 -15.06 -20.72 -13.23
CA HIS A 259 -15.40 -20.11 -14.51
C HIS A 259 -14.90 -20.96 -15.69
N SER A 260 -15.73 -21.14 -16.71
CA SER A 260 -15.35 -21.86 -17.93
C SER A 260 -16.02 -21.28 -19.18
N VAL A 261 -15.34 -21.37 -20.32
CA VAL A 261 -15.80 -20.81 -21.61
C VAL A 261 -15.55 -21.80 -22.75
N ALA A 262 -16.53 -21.95 -23.65
CA ALA A 262 -16.44 -22.77 -24.86
C ALA A 262 -15.63 -22.06 -25.97
N ASP A 263 -14.84 -22.83 -26.73
CA ASP A 263 -13.89 -22.31 -27.75
C ASP A 263 -14.52 -21.42 -28.82
N ALA A 264 -15.75 -21.72 -29.24
CA ALA A 264 -16.45 -21.01 -30.31
C ALA A 264 -16.83 -19.55 -29.96
N LYS A 265 -16.44 -19.05 -28.77
CA LYS A 265 -16.81 -17.72 -28.28
C LYS A 265 -15.66 -16.70 -28.27
N ILE A 266 -14.40 -17.10 -28.44
CA ILE A 266 -13.27 -16.15 -28.22
C ILE A 266 -13.34 -14.94 -29.17
N GLY A 267 -13.65 -15.15 -30.46
CA GLY A 267 -13.87 -14.05 -31.41
C GLY A 267 -14.97 -13.07 -30.97
N ASP A 268 -16.14 -13.59 -30.58
CA ASP A 268 -17.25 -12.75 -30.08
C ASP A 268 -16.87 -11.97 -28.81
N LEU A 269 -16.05 -12.58 -27.93
CA LEU A 269 -15.55 -11.92 -26.72
C LEU A 269 -14.56 -10.80 -27.06
N ILE A 270 -13.71 -10.98 -28.08
CA ILE A 270 -12.82 -9.93 -28.58
C ILE A 270 -13.64 -8.76 -29.15
N ASP A 271 -14.68 -9.05 -29.93
CA ASP A 271 -15.60 -8.03 -30.44
C ASP A 271 -16.33 -7.29 -29.29
N GLY A 272 -16.58 -7.98 -28.17
CA GLY A 272 -17.12 -7.41 -26.94
C GLY A 272 -16.21 -6.40 -26.23
N LEU A 273 -14.92 -6.34 -26.58
CA LEU A 273 -13.97 -5.35 -26.04
C LEU A 273 -14.09 -3.96 -26.68
N ASP A 274 -14.88 -3.84 -27.75
CA ASP A 274 -15.04 -2.60 -28.51
C ASP A 274 -15.38 -1.41 -27.59
N PRO A 275 -14.70 -0.25 -27.73
CA PRO A 275 -14.96 0.94 -26.91
C PRO A 275 -16.40 1.49 -26.97
N THR A 276 -17.19 1.11 -27.98
CA THR A 276 -18.61 1.48 -28.15
C THR A 276 -19.55 0.57 -27.36
N SER A 277 -19.09 -0.60 -26.90
CA SER A 277 -19.85 -1.44 -25.98
C SER A 277 -19.91 -0.78 -24.59
N ASP A 278 -21.01 -1.03 -23.87
CA ASP A 278 -21.13 -0.59 -22.48
C ASP A 278 -20.04 -1.24 -21.58
N ILE A 279 -19.80 -0.62 -20.43
CA ILE A 279 -18.70 -1.02 -19.55
C ILE A 279 -18.94 -2.43 -19.00
N GLU A 280 -20.18 -2.76 -18.65
CA GLU A 280 -20.57 -4.07 -18.12
C GLU A 280 -20.24 -5.20 -19.10
N LYS A 281 -20.62 -5.05 -20.38
CA LYS A 281 -20.31 -6.02 -21.44
C LYS A 281 -18.82 -6.13 -21.70
N ARG A 282 -18.08 -5.03 -21.65
CA ARG A 282 -16.62 -5.04 -21.79
C ARG A 282 -15.97 -5.81 -20.63
N LEU A 283 -16.41 -5.57 -19.40
CA LEU A 283 -15.92 -6.27 -18.21
C LEU A 283 -16.28 -7.76 -18.24
N GLU A 284 -17.49 -8.12 -18.66
CA GLU A 284 -17.90 -9.51 -18.87
C GLU A 284 -16.99 -10.18 -19.90
N SER A 285 -16.75 -9.53 -21.02
CA SER A 285 -15.91 -10.05 -22.10
C SER A 285 -14.46 -10.29 -21.64
N ILE A 286 -13.88 -9.33 -20.89
CA ILE A 286 -12.53 -9.47 -20.32
C ILE A 286 -12.46 -10.64 -19.34
N GLN A 287 -13.45 -10.78 -18.45
CA GLN A 287 -13.49 -11.87 -17.47
C GLN A 287 -13.66 -13.23 -18.15
N LEU A 288 -14.48 -13.32 -19.21
CA LEU A 288 -14.62 -14.56 -19.99
C LEU A 288 -13.35 -14.91 -20.78
N LEU A 289 -12.62 -13.92 -21.29
CA LEU A 289 -11.28 -14.16 -21.87
C LEU A 289 -10.31 -14.69 -20.81
N ALA A 290 -10.34 -14.15 -19.60
CA ALA A 290 -9.54 -14.66 -18.49
C ALA A 290 -9.91 -16.12 -18.14
N ALA A 291 -11.20 -16.46 -18.10
CA ALA A 291 -11.68 -17.82 -17.86
C ALA A 291 -11.33 -18.80 -19.00
N ALA A 292 -11.09 -18.31 -20.22
CA ALA A 292 -10.56 -19.12 -21.31
C ALA A 292 -9.06 -19.41 -21.14
N GLY A 293 -8.33 -18.57 -20.39
CA GLY A 293 -6.92 -18.73 -20.06
C GLY A 293 -6.03 -18.72 -21.31
N PRO A 294 -5.04 -19.62 -21.42
CA PRO A 294 -4.14 -19.69 -22.58
C PRO A 294 -4.83 -19.83 -23.95
N ARG A 295 -6.07 -20.33 -23.99
CA ARG A 295 -6.84 -20.44 -25.24
C ARG A 295 -7.23 -19.08 -25.84
N ALA A 296 -7.29 -18.03 -25.03
CA ALA A 296 -7.60 -16.67 -25.47
C ALA A 296 -6.39 -15.89 -26.01
N THR A 297 -5.34 -16.58 -26.49
CA THR A 297 -4.12 -15.96 -27.03
C THR A 297 -4.41 -14.92 -28.12
N GLU A 298 -5.41 -15.15 -28.97
CA GLU A 298 -5.83 -14.20 -30.01
C GLU A 298 -6.34 -12.85 -29.45
N GLY A 299 -6.84 -12.83 -28.21
CA GLY A 299 -7.31 -11.61 -27.54
C GLY A 299 -6.19 -10.76 -26.92
N THR A 300 -4.94 -11.26 -26.89
CA THR A 300 -3.81 -10.61 -26.21
C THR A 300 -3.58 -9.18 -26.69
N ALA A 301 -3.54 -8.95 -28.00
CA ALA A 301 -3.29 -7.62 -28.55
C ALA A 301 -4.40 -6.63 -28.18
N SER A 302 -5.66 -7.08 -28.25
CA SER A 302 -6.81 -6.27 -27.86
C SER A 302 -6.76 -5.91 -26.37
N LEU A 303 -6.45 -6.87 -25.49
CA LEU A 303 -6.32 -6.65 -24.05
C LEU A 303 -5.12 -5.74 -23.69
N VAL A 304 -3.98 -5.88 -24.37
CA VAL A 304 -2.83 -4.96 -24.18
C VAL A 304 -3.22 -3.52 -24.51
N SER A 305 -4.01 -3.29 -25.57
CA SER A 305 -4.47 -1.94 -25.90
C SER A 305 -5.41 -1.33 -24.85
N LEU A 306 -6.13 -2.18 -24.10
CA LEU A 306 -6.97 -1.71 -22.99
C LEU A 306 -6.15 -1.18 -21.81
N LEU A 307 -4.86 -1.53 -21.67
CA LEU A 307 -4.00 -1.01 -20.59
C LEU A 307 -3.77 0.51 -20.68
N ASP A 308 -4.09 1.13 -21.80
CA ASP A 308 -3.98 2.57 -22.02
C ASP A 308 -5.35 3.30 -21.98
N THR A 309 -6.44 2.62 -21.60
CA THR A 309 -7.77 3.25 -21.52
C THR A 309 -7.96 4.12 -20.27
N GLU A 310 -8.75 5.19 -20.36
CA GLU A 310 -9.02 6.08 -19.22
C GLU A 310 -9.83 5.38 -18.11
N HIS A 311 -10.69 4.44 -18.48
CA HIS A 311 -11.58 3.75 -17.55
C HIS A 311 -10.81 2.81 -16.61
N GLN A 312 -10.74 3.18 -15.33
CA GLN A 312 -9.89 2.52 -14.33
C GLN A 312 -10.21 1.01 -14.19
N THR A 313 -11.49 0.66 -14.09
CA THR A 313 -11.94 -0.74 -13.93
C THR A 313 -11.58 -1.62 -15.13
N VAL A 314 -11.72 -1.10 -16.36
CA VAL A 314 -11.43 -1.87 -17.58
C VAL A 314 -9.94 -2.17 -17.67
N ARG A 315 -9.08 -1.21 -17.31
CA ARG A 315 -7.63 -1.46 -17.20
C ARG A 315 -7.34 -2.54 -16.17
N ALA A 316 -7.88 -2.41 -14.96
CA ALA A 316 -7.68 -3.37 -13.88
C ALA A 316 -8.10 -4.78 -14.31
N ALA A 317 -9.28 -4.93 -14.92
CA ALA A 317 -9.72 -6.23 -15.44
C ALA A 317 -8.78 -6.77 -16.54
N ALA A 318 -8.33 -5.93 -17.47
CA ALA A 318 -7.44 -6.33 -18.56
C ALA A 318 -6.06 -6.82 -18.06
N ILE A 319 -5.51 -6.19 -17.01
CA ILE A 319 -4.27 -6.61 -16.34
C ILE A 319 -4.34 -8.09 -15.95
N TYR A 320 -5.39 -8.45 -15.21
CA TYR A 320 -5.51 -9.79 -14.66
C TYR A 320 -6.02 -10.81 -15.68
N ALA A 321 -6.72 -10.37 -16.74
CA ALA A 321 -7.03 -11.23 -17.87
C ALA A 321 -5.77 -11.61 -18.68
N LEU A 322 -4.86 -10.66 -18.90
CA LEU A 322 -3.55 -10.94 -19.52
C LEU A 322 -2.71 -11.89 -18.65
N GLY A 323 -2.77 -11.73 -17.33
CA GLY A 323 -2.15 -12.68 -16.40
C GLY A 323 -2.70 -14.10 -16.52
N ALA A 324 -4.02 -14.26 -16.67
CA ALA A 324 -4.67 -15.56 -16.87
C ALA A 324 -4.36 -16.19 -18.24
N ILE A 325 -4.14 -15.38 -19.28
CA ILE A 325 -3.67 -15.86 -20.60
C ILE A 325 -2.24 -16.39 -20.50
N GLY A 326 -1.40 -15.78 -19.66
CA GLY A 326 -0.08 -16.28 -19.31
C GLY A 326 1.00 -15.97 -20.35
N GLU A 327 1.84 -16.98 -20.65
CA GLU A 327 3.11 -16.81 -21.39
C GLU A 327 2.97 -16.07 -22.73
N ALA A 328 1.86 -16.28 -23.46
CA ALA A 328 1.63 -15.63 -24.75
C ALA A 328 1.59 -14.08 -24.65
N ALA A 329 1.23 -13.53 -23.50
CA ALA A 329 1.18 -12.09 -23.27
C ALA A 329 2.54 -11.47 -22.90
N VAL A 330 3.55 -12.26 -22.52
CA VAL A 330 4.85 -11.75 -22.03
C VAL A 330 5.56 -10.88 -23.07
N GLY A 331 5.67 -11.36 -24.32
CA GLY A 331 6.34 -10.64 -25.40
C GLY A 331 5.69 -9.27 -25.68
N PRO A 332 4.38 -9.22 -25.97
CA PRO A 332 3.63 -7.97 -26.16
C PRO A 332 3.75 -7.00 -24.97
N LEU A 333 3.66 -7.49 -23.74
CA LEU A 333 3.76 -6.65 -22.53
C LEU A 333 5.16 -6.05 -22.34
N ILE A 334 6.22 -6.83 -22.59
CA ILE A 334 7.60 -6.34 -22.53
C ILE A 334 7.86 -5.30 -23.62
N GLN A 335 7.28 -5.48 -24.81
CA GLN A 335 7.36 -4.49 -25.88
C GLN A 335 6.66 -3.19 -25.49
N HIS A 336 5.45 -3.28 -24.91
CA HIS A 336 4.71 -2.13 -24.40
C HIS A 336 5.52 -1.35 -23.34
N LEU A 337 6.12 -2.05 -22.36
CA LEU A 337 6.98 -1.41 -21.36
C LEU A 337 8.21 -0.71 -21.96
N ARG A 338 8.82 -1.26 -23.03
CA ARG A 338 9.94 -0.59 -23.72
C ARG A 338 9.50 0.68 -24.42
N GLU A 339 8.35 0.64 -25.08
CA GLU A 339 7.78 1.79 -25.80
C GLU A 339 7.41 2.91 -24.83
N VAL A 340 6.71 2.57 -23.75
CA VAL A 340 6.37 3.52 -22.69
C VAL A 340 7.63 4.04 -22.01
N GLY A 341 8.58 3.17 -21.65
CA GLY A 341 9.86 3.59 -21.07
C GLY A 341 10.60 4.61 -21.94
N THR A 342 10.71 4.34 -23.25
CA THR A 342 11.34 5.27 -24.20
C THR A 342 10.61 6.62 -24.29
N ARG A 343 9.29 6.63 -24.08
CA ARG A 343 8.47 7.85 -24.07
C ARG A 343 8.65 8.62 -22.77
N GLU A 344 8.58 7.95 -21.62
CA GLU A 344 8.68 8.58 -20.30
C GLU A 344 10.09 9.07 -19.99
N ASP A 345 11.14 8.34 -20.42
CA ASP A 345 12.54 8.74 -20.23
C ASP A 345 12.91 10.02 -21.02
N LYS A 346 12.06 10.46 -21.97
CA LYS A 346 12.21 11.74 -22.69
C LYS A 346 11.55 12.91 -21.98
N LYS A 347 10.64 12.66 -21.04
CA LYS A 347 10.01 13.71 -20.25
C LYS A 347 11.01 14.16 -19.19
N ASP A 348 10.93 15.43 -18.80
CA ASP A 348 11.58 15.87 -17.57
C ASP A 348 11.04 15.04 -16.39
N ILE A 349 11.78 15.06 -15.27
CA ILE A 349 11.50 14.31 -14.04
C ILE A 349 9.99 14.13 -13.81
N PRO A 350 9.49 12.88 -13.65
CA PRO A 350 8.07 12.69 -13.36
C PRO A 350 7.69 13.46 -12.11
N ASP A 351 6.71 14.36 -12.23
CA ASP A 351 6.25 15.25 -11.15
C ASP A 351 5.94 14.50 -9.84
N GLY A 352 5.58 13.21 -9.92
CA GLY A 352 5.13 12.40 -8.79
C GLY A 352 6.16 11.46 -8.14
N TRP A 353 7.43 11.40 -8.60
CA TRP A 353 8.36 10.38 -8.06
C TRP A 353 8.68 10.63 -6.57
N SER A 354 9.03 11.88 -6.25
CA SER A 354 9.38 12.29 -4.90
C SER A 354 8.16 12.82 -4.14
N GLU A 355 7.16 13.32 -4.87
CA GLU A 355 5.90 13.84 -4.35
C GLU A 355 4.73 12.90 -4.67
N GLY A 356 4.32 12.06 -3.71
CA GLY A 356 3.10 11.27 -3.83
C GLY A 356 3.33 9.76 -3.86
N ALA A 357 2.46 9.04 -4.55
CA ALA A 357 2.59 7.61 -4.79
C ALA A 357 2.80 7.39 -6.30
N ILE A 358 3.66 6.42 -6.64
CA ILE A 358 4.11 6.18 -8.00
C ILE A 358 3.16 5.17 -8.64
N SER A 359 2.44 5.58 -9.68
CA SER A 359 1.62 4.65 -10.47
C SER A 359 2.50 3.96 -11.50
N MET A 360 2.83 2.69 -11.25
CA MET A 360 3.54 1.84 -12.20
C MET A 360 2.69 1.53 -13.43
N GLU A 361 3.34 1.06 -14.49
CA GLU A 361 2.64 0.68 -15.71
C GLU A 361 1.78 -0.55 -15.51
N ASP A 362 0.59 -0.56 -16.10
CA ASP A 362 -0.35 -1.68 -15.97
C ASP A 362 0.22 -2.95 -16.61
N ALA A 363 1.09 -2.80 -17.62
CA ALA A 363 1.84 -3.92 -18.20
C ALA A 363 2.79 -4.58 -17.19
N ALA A 364 3.33 -3.84 -16.23
CA ALA A 364 4.16 -4.40 -15.16
C ALA A 364 3.31 -5.22 -14.17
N ASN A 365 2.12 -4.74 -13.82
CA ASN A 365 1.14 -5.51 -13.04
C ASN A 365 0.67 -6.78 -13.79
N ALA A 366 0.50 -6.70 -15.11
CA ALA A 366 0.10 -7.86 -15.91
C ALA A 366 1.23 -8.91 -15.95
N LEU A 367 2.48 -8.47 -16.16
CA LEU A 367 3.65 -9.35 -16.11
C LEU A 367 3.82 -10.00 -14.74
N SER A 368 3.56 -9.28 -13.64
CA SER A 368 3.60 -9.88 -12.29
C SER A 368 2.48 -10.90 -12.07
N ALA A 369 1.29 -10.67 -12.63
CA ALA A 369 0.18 -11.61 -12.58
C ALA A 369 0.44 -12.88 -13.41
N ILE A 370 1.17 -12.80 -14.52
CA ILE A 370 1.64 -13.98 -15.30
C ILE A 370 2.57 -14.87 -14.45
N GLY A 371 3.41 -14.26 -13.60
CA GLY A 371 4.32 -14.98 -12.71
C GLY A 371 5.57 -15.52 -13.41
N GLU A 372 5.94 -16.77 -13.11
CA GLU A 372 7.22 -17.39 -13.48
C GLU A 372 7.61 -17.24 -14.97
N PRO A 373 6.71 -17.42 -15.96
CA PRO A 373 7.05 -17.28 -17.38
C PRO A 373 7.59 -15.89 -17.77
N ALA A 374 7.24 -14.84 -17.02
CA ALA A 374 7.70 -13.47 -17.30
C ALA A 374 9.11 -13.17 -16.75
N ILE A 375 9.62 -13.97 -15.80
CA ILE A 375 10.89 -13.69 -15.10
C ILE A 375 12.08 -13.53 -16.06
N PRO A 376 12.33 -14.41 -17.05
CA PRO A 376 13.49 -14.26 -17.93
C PRO A 376 13.47 -12.95 -18.72
N ALA A 377 12.30 -12.53 -19.19
CA ALA A 377 12.15 -11.31 -19.97
C ALA A 377 12.27 -10.06 -19.08
N LEU A 378 11.71 -10.09 -17.87
CA LEU A 378 11.85 -9.03 -16.87
C LEU A 378 13.29 -8.83 -16.41
N ARG A 379 14.02 -9.93 -16.14
CA ARG A 379 15.45 -9.89 -15.81
C ARG A 379 16.27 -9.23 -16.92
N LYS A 380 15.98 -9.58 -18.18
CA LYS A 380 16.63 -8.94 -19.32
C LYS A 380 16.32 -7.44 -19.38
N LEU A 381 15.05 -7.05 -19.24
CA LEU A 381 14.64 -5.65 -19.29
C LEU A 381 15.24 -4.80 -18.14
N LEU A 382 15.31 -5.37 -16.94
CA LEU A 382 15.95 -4.76 -15.77
C LEU A 382 17.40 -4.35 -16.04
N LEU A 383 18.13 -5.17 -16.78
CA LEU A 383 19.55 -4.96 -17.08
C LEU A 383 19.78 -4.06 -18.29
N GLU A 384 18.81 -3.99 -19.21
CA GLU A 384 18.88 -3.18 -20.43
C GLU A 384 18.65 -1.68 -20.19
N SER A 385 17.92 -1.31 -19.13
CA SER A 385 17.51 0.08 -18.90
C SER A 385 17.66 0.51 -17.44
N ASP A 386 18.31 1.66 -17.22
CA ASP A 386 18.30 2.37 -15.93
C ASP A 386 17.10 3.34 -15.79
N GLY A 387 16.30 3.47 -16.84
CA GLY A 387 15.12 4.32 -16.89
C GLY A 387 13.83 3.61 -16.49
N TRP A 388 12.69 4.17 -16.92
CA TRP A 388 11.34 3.77 -16.49
C TRP A 388 11.01 2.31 -16.79
N ALA A 389 11.48 1.77 -17.92
CA ALA A 389 11.26 0.36 -18.27
C ALA A 389 11.96 -0.60 -17.28
N GLY A 390 13.19 -0.29 -16.87
CA GLY A 390 13.92 -1.10 -15.89
C GLY A 390 13.33 -1.00 -14.48
N ILE A 391 12.81 0.17 -14.11
CA ILE A 391 12.05 0.40 -12.87
C ILE A 391 10.76 -0.43 -12.85
N ASN A 392 9.99 -0.46 -13.96
CA ASN A 392 8.79 -1.28 -14.04
C ASN A 392 9.11 -2.78 -14.03
N ALA A 393 10.22 -3.19 -14.65
CA ALA A 393 10.67 -4.58 -14.59
C ALA A 393 10.99 -5.01 -13.15
N ALA A 394 11.66 -4.14 -12.39
CA ALA A 394 11.93 -4.32 -10.97
C ALA A 394 10.66 -4.52 -10.14
N PHE A 395 9.71 -3.60 -10.32
CA PHE A 395 8.44 -3.61 -9.63
C PHE A 395 7.67 -4.91 -9.91
N ALA A 396 7.56 -5.31 -11.19
CA ALA A 396 6.90 -6.54 -11.58
C ALA A 396 7.52 -7.78 -10.91
N LEU A 397 8.86 -7.85 -10.82
CA LEU A 397 9.56 -8.93 -10.11
C LEU A 397 9.24 -8.92 -8.60
N GLY A 398 9.09 -7.75 -7.98
CA GLY A 398 8.76 -7.64 -6.56
C GLY A 398 7.35 -8.13 -6.22
N GLU A 399 6.40 -7.86 -7.12
CA GLU A 399 5.00 -8.29 -6.99
C GLU A 399 4.80 -9.81 -7.15
N MET A 400 5.83 -10.54 -7.61
CA MET A 400 5.86 -12.01 -7.67
C MET A 400 6.36 -12.68 -6.38
N ASP A 401 6.80 -11.91 -5.37
CA ASP A 401 7.38 -12.43 -4.13
C ASP A 401 8.54 -13.43 -4.39
N ASP A 402 8.73 -14.44 -3.53
CA ASP A 402 9.79 -15.46 -3.62
C ASP A 402 9.86 -16.21 -4.97
N VAL A 403 8.80 -16.17 -5.80
CA VAL A 403 8.81 -16.78 -7.14
C VAL A 403 9.89 -16.12 -8.01
N ALA A 404 10.14 -14.82 -7.81
CA ALA A 404 11.17 -14.06 -8.50
C ALA A 404 12.58 -14.20 -7.91
N ALA A 405 12.83 -15.12 -6.97
CA ALA A 405 14.17 -15.41 -6.44
C ALA A 405 15.27 -15.57 -7.52
N PRO A 406 15.02 -16.17 -8.71
CA PRO A 406 16.02 -16.23 -9.78
C PRO A 406 16.53 -14.86 -10.28
N ALA A 407 15.85 -13.76 -9.98
CA ALA A 407 16.25 -12.39 -10.34
C ALA A 407 17.17 -11.72 -9.29
N VAL A 408 17.33 -12.29 -8.08
CA VAL A 408 18.12 -11.67 -7.00
C VAL A 408 19.54 -11.30 -7.42
N PRO A 409 20.30 -12.15 -8.14
CA PRO A 409 21.65 -11.77 -8.58
C PRO A 409 21.68 -10.53 -9.48
N ASP A 410 20.67 -10.35 -10.34
CA ASP A 410 20.56 -9.20 -11.24
C ASP A 410 20.13 -7.94 -10.48
N LEU A 411 19.22 -8.07 -9.51
CA LEU A 411 18.80 -6.97 -8.64
C LEU A 411 19.98 -6.44 -7.80
N VAL A 412 20.77 -7.34 -7.20
CA VAL A 412 21.97 -7.01 -6.40
C VAL A 412 23.03 -6.35 -7.27
N ARG A 413 23.22 -6.83 -8.50
CA ARG A 413 24.10 -6.19 -9.47
C ARG A 413 23.63 -4.76 -9.78
N CYS A 414 22.33 -4.56 -10.02
CA CYS A 414 21.77 -3.23 -10.26
C CYS A 414 21.90 -2.28 -9.06
N LEU A 415 21.84 -2.73 -7.81
CA LEU A 415 22.13 -1.88 -6.64
C LEU A 415 23.53 -1.26 -6.73
N SER A 416 24.50 -2.03 -7.23
CA SER A 416 25.90 -1.60 -7.34
C SER A 416 26.15 -0.74 -8.58
N GLU A 417 25.54 -1.09 -9.72
CA GLU A 417 25.85 -0.49 -11.02
C GLU A 417 24.95 0.71 -11.38
N SER A 418 23.71 0.78 -10.89
CA SER A 418 22.75 1.78 -11.34
C SER A 418 23.03 3.17 -10.78
N LYS A 419 22.88 4.21 -11.57
CA LYS A 419 23.03 5.61 -11.10
C LYS A 419 21.74 6.19 -10.56
N SER A 420 20.61 5.59 -10.92
CA SER A 420 19.28 6.10 -10.61
C SER A 420 18.87 5.74 -9.19
N HIS A 421 18.75 6.73 -8.30
CA HIS A 421 18.21 6.50 -6.94
C HIS A 421 16.80 5.88 -6.99
N ARG A 422 16.03 6.22 -8.03
CA ARG A 422 14.68 5.71 -8.30
C ARG A 422 14.68 4.20 -8.51
N LYS A 423 15.59 3.74 -9.36
CA LYS A 423 15.79 2.30 -9.61
C LYS A 423 16.32 1.60 -8.36
N ILE A 424 17.27 2.18 -7.64
CA ILE A 424 17.82 1.61 -6.40
C ILE A 424 16.75 1.43 -5.33
N ARG A 425 15.92 2.45 -5.10
CA ARG A 425 14.82 2.35 -4.12
C ARG A 425 13.83 1.25 -4.50
N THR A 426 13.48 1.16 -5.79
CA THR A 426 12.64 0.08 -6.31
C THR A 426 13.30 -1.30 -6.14
N MET A 427 14.61 -1.43 -6.40
CA MET A 427 15.38 -2.67 -6.16
C MET A 427 15.33 -3.10 -4.70
N LEU A 428 15.48 -2.16 -3.77
CA LEU A 428 15.40 -2.46 -2.34
C LEU A 428 14.03 -3.01 -1.97
N ASP A 429 12.94 -2.37 -2.42
CA ASP A 429 11.57 -2.85 -2.18
C ASP A 429 11.31 -4.22 -2.81
N THR A 430 11.81 -4.44 -4.03
CA THR A 430 11.76 -5.72 -4.73
C THR A 430 12.47 -6.81 -3.93
N LEU A 431 13.71 -6.57 -3.46
CA LEU A 431 14.46 -7.53 -2.65
C LEU A 431 13.75 -7.84 -1.33
N GLY A 432 13.18 -6.83 -0.66
CA GLY A 432 12.40 -7.04 0.56
C GLY A 432 11.09 -7.79 0.34
N SER A 433 10.57 -7.84 -0.89
CA SER A 433 9.38 -8.62 -1.25
C SER A 433 9.74 -10.04 -1.69
N ILE A 434 10.86 -10.24 -2.38
CA ILE A 434 11.36 -11.57 -2.78
C ILE A 434 11.88 -12.35 -1.59
N ARG A 435 12.65 -11.72 -0.68
CA ARG A 435 13.25 -12.25 0.57
C ARG A 435 14.14 -13.49 0.48
N LYS A 436 13.71 -14.51 -0.26
CA LYS A 436 14.42 -15.74 -0.55
C LYS A 436 15.72 -15.45 -1.30
N ASP A 437 16.81 -16.04 -0.83
CA ASP A 437 18.16 -15.96 -1.39
C ASP A 437 18.73 -14.52 -1.44
N VAL A 438 18.17 -13.58 -0.67
CA VAL A 438 18.60 -12.18 -0.63
C VAL A 438 19.85 -12.00 0.24
N PRO A 439 20.96 -11.47 -0.31
CA PRO A 439 22.16 -11.17 0.47
C PRO A 439 21.94 -9.89 1.30
N VAL A 440 21.80 -10.04 2.62
CA VAL A 440 21.54 -8.93 3.55
C VAL A 440 22.65 -7.89 3.57
N GLU A 441 23.88 -8.29 3.27
CA GLU A 441 25.05 -7.40 3.17
C GLU A 441 24.90 -6.41 2.01
N ALA A 442 24.28 -6.82 0.90
CA ALA A 442 24.03 -5.93 -0.23
C ALA A 442 22.99 -4.85 0.11
N ILE A 443 21.99 -5.18 0.94
CA ILE A 443 21.02 -4.22 1.46
C ILE A 443 21.70 -3.30 2.48
N SER A 444 22.46 -3.86 3.43
CA SER A 444 23.15 -3.10 4.48
C SER A 444 24.16 -2.09 3.93
N ALA A 445 24.87 -2.44 2.85
CA ALA A 445 25.80 -1.52 2.19
C ALA A 445 25.15 -0.20 1.79
N MET A 446 23.85 -0.19 1.45
CA MET A 446 23.12 1.02 1.06
C MET A 446 22.96 2.05 2.20
N PHE A 447 23.24 1.70 3.46
CA PHE A 447 23.34 2.69 4.54
C PHE A 447 24.47 3.69 4.34
N PHE A 448 25.55 3.25 3.70
CA PHE A 448 26.80 4.00 3.61
C PHE A 448 27.10 4.49 2.19
N GLU A 449 26.30 4.07 1.22
CA GLU A 449 26.39 4.56 -0.15
C GLU A 449 25.86 5.99 -0.24
N ASN A 450 26.56 6.82 -1.00
CA ASN A 450 26.10 8.13 -1.40
C ASN A 450 26.69 8.43 -2.77
N ARG A 451 25.84 8.75 -3.75
CA ARG A 451 26.26 9.02 -5.13
C ARG A 451 25.91 10.46 -5.52
N PRO A 452 26.77 11.18 -6.26
CA PRO A 452 26.45 12.52 -6.73
C PRO A 452 25.14 12.60 -7.52
N GLU A 453 24.78 11.53 -8.24
CA GLU A 453 23.52 11.42 -8.99
C GLU A 453 22.27 11.38 -8.10
N TRP A 454 22.42 11.27 -6.78
CA TRP A 454 21.31 11.26 -5.82
C TRP A 454 21.06 12.63 -5.19
N ASP A 455 21.90 13.62 -5.48
CA ASP A 455 21.74 15.01 -5.00
C ASP A 455 20.67 15.73 -5.83
N GLU A 456 19.41 15.30 -5.66
CA GLU A 456 18.22 15.87 -6.29
C GLU A 456 17.46 16.72 -5.26
N ASP A 457 17.18 17.98 -5.59
CA ASP A 457 16.31 18.84 -4.78
C ASP A 457 14.84 18.42 -4.94
N VAL A 458 14.39 17.60 -4.02
CA VAL A 458 13.05 17.03 -4.01
C VAL A 458 12.03 17.87 -3.22
N HIS A 459 12.34 19.13 -2.91
CA HIS A 459 11.43 20.10 -2.25
C HIS A 459 10.76 19.54 -0.97
N ARG A 460 11.46 18.65 -0.27
CA ARG A 460 11.05 18.01 0.99
C ARG A 460 12.16 18.09 2.02
N TRP A 461 11.80 17.79 3.27
CA TRP A 461 12.77 17.61 4.35
C TRP A 461 13.68 16.39 4.20
N TRP A 462 13.37 15.48 3.26
CA TRP A 462 14.12 14.25 3.03
C TRP A 462 14.70 14.22 1.62
N THR A 463 15.92 13.71 1.51
CA THR A 463 16.67 13.53 0.27
C THR A 463 16.48 12.12 -0.30
N PRO A 464 16.79 11.88 -1.58
CA PRO A 464 16.84 10.52 -2.13
C PRO A 464 17.69 9.55 -1.32
N THR A 465 18.82 10.01 -0.77
CA THR A 465 19.69 9.20 0.10
C THR A 465 18.98 8.82 1.40
N ASP A 466 18.20 9.72 2.01
CA ASP A 466 17.36 9.38 3.18
C ASP A 466 16.32 8.32 2.83
N GLY A 467 15.74 8.40 1.63
CA GLY A 467 14.85 7.38 1.07
C GLY A 467 15.55 6.03 0.98
N ILE A 468 16.74 5.96 0.37
CA ILE A 468 17.52 4.73 0.21
C ILE A 468 17.82 4.08 1.57
N ARG A 469 18.34 4.85 2.54
CA ARG A 469 18.64 4.33 3.89
C ARG A 469 17.38 3.86 4.61
N THR A 470 16.26 4.57 4.44
CA THR A 470 14.96 4.14 4.97
C THR A 470 14.51 2.81 4.37
N HIS A 471 14.62 2.63 3.04
CA HIS A 471 14.23 1.38 2.38
C HIS A 471 15.17 0.23 2.79
N ALA A 472 16.47 0.49 2.94
CA ALA A 472 17.42 -0.52 3.44
C ALA A 472 17.04 -1.00 4.85
N ALA A 473 16.84 -0.08 5.81
CA ALA A 473 16.41 -0.42 7.16
C ALA A 473 15.05 -1.13 7.19
N MET A 474 14.08 -0.64 6.41
CA MET A 474 12.75 -1.24 6.32
C MET A 474 12.82 -2.69 5.82
N ASN A 475 13.62 -2.96 4.79
CA ASN A 475 13.72 -4.31 4.22
C ASN A 475 14.51 -5.27 5.14
N LEU A 476 15.54 -4.80 5.85
CA LEU A 476 16.17 -5.59 6.92
C LEU A 476 15.18 -5.91 8.05
N ALA A 477 14.30 -4.95 8.42
CA ALA A 477 13.23 -5.22 9.38
C ALA A 477 12.22 -6.27 8.87
N ARG A 478 11.90 -6.28 7.57
CA ARG A 478 11.03 -7.29 6.96
C ARG A 478 11.68 -8.68 6.95
N LEU A 479 12.99 -8.75 6.72
CA LEU A 479 13.77 -10.00 6.75
C LEU A 479 13.89 -10.59 8.17
N GLY A 480 13.84 -9.75 9.21
CA GLY A 480 13.77 -10.20 10.60
C GLY A 480 15.04 -10.93 11.04
N PRO A 481 14.96 -12.15 11.59
CA PRO A 481 16.15 -12.89 12.05
C PRO A 481 17.23 -13.09 10.98
N ASP A 482 16.85 -13.15 9.70
CA ASP A 482 17.79 -13.31 8.59
C ASP A 482 18.75 -12.10 8.45
N SER A 483 18.44 -10.96 9.07
CA SER A 483 19.31 -9.77 9.12
C SER A 483 20.38 -9.81 10.22
N ALA A 484 20.46 -10.87 11.02
CA ALA A 484 21.50 -11.02 12.05
C ALA A 484 22.95 -10.80 11.56
N PRO A 485 23.36 -11.22 10.33
CA PRO A 485 24.71 -10.98 9.84
C PRO A 485 25.13 -9.51 9.74
N VAL A 486 24.17 -8.59 9.65
CA VAL A 486 24.40 -7.13 9.51
C VAL A 486 23.99 -6.34 10.75
N GLU A 487 23.86 -7.01 11.89
CA GLU A 487 23.47 -6.37 13.16
C GLU A 487 24.34 -5.16 13.52
N ALA A 488 25.66 -5.24 13.30
CA ALA A 488 26.57 -4.13 13.58
C ALA A 488 26.26 -2.86 12.77
N ASP A 489 25.77 -2.99 11.54
CA ASP A 489 25.39 -1.85 10.71
C ASP A 489 24.04 -1.28 11.16
N LEU A 490 23.10 -2.15 11.56
CA LEU A 490 21.82 -1.74 12.14
C LEU A 490 22.00 -0.97 13.46
N LEU A 491 22.96 -1.38 14.30
CA LEU A 491 23.33 -0.64 15.51
C LEU A 491 23.80 0.78 15.19
N ARG A 492 24.60 0.96 14.13
CA ARG A 492 25.03 2.29 13.66
C ARG A 492 23.87 3.10 13.08
N ALA A 493 22.94 2.43 12.38
CA ALA A 493 21.79 3.07 11.77
C ALA A 493 20.77 3.61 12.79
N LEU A 494 20.85 3.24 14.08
CA LEU A 494 20.07 3.89 15.15
C LEU A 494 20.37 5.39 15.26
N ASP A 495 21.58 5.82 14.91
CA ASP A 495 22.01 7.22 14.94
C ASP A 495 21.79 7.95 13.59
N ASP A 496 21.04 7.36 12.64
CA ASP A 496 20.76 8.00 11.34
C ASP A 496 20.02 9.34 11.54
N PRO A 497 20.40 10.42 10.83
CA PRO A 497 19.70 11.70 10.93
C PRO A 497 18.25 11.64 10.43
N CYS A 498 17.92 10.69 9.54
CA CYS A 498 16.55 10.44 9.12
C CYS A 498 15.87 9.48 10.12
N GLY A 499 15.02 10.01 10.99
CA GLY A 499 14.34 9.20 12.01
C GLY A 499 13.49 8.03 11.49
N HIS A 500 13.12 8.00 10.20
CA HIS A 500 12.49 6.82 9.59
C HIS A 500 13.48 5.65 9.46
N ALA A 501 14.71 5.91 9.01
CA ALA A 501 15.77 4.91 8.91
C ALA A 501 16.10 4.35 10.30
N SER A 502 16.30 5.21 11.31
CA SER A 502 16.56 4.77 12.70
C SER A 502 15.40 3.94 13.27
N SER A 503 14.16 4.34 13.03
CA SER A 503 12.97 3.61 13.51
C SER A 503 12.87 2.22 12.89
N PHE A 504 13.19 2.07 11.59
CA PHE A 504 13.21 0.75 10.97
C PHE A 504 14.43 -0.07 11.38
N ALA A 505 15.58 0.53 11.62
CA ALA A 505 16.75 -0.16 12.17
C ALA A 505 16.44 -0.72 13.57
N MET A 506 15.76 0.07 14.41
CA MET A 506 15.24 -0.37 15.71
C MET A 506 14.30 -1.58 15.55
N ASN A 507 13.35 -1.55 14.60
CA ASN A 507 12.46 -2.68 14.33
C ASN A 507 13.24 -3.93 13.87
N ALA A 508 14.28 -3.77 13.04
CA ALA A 508 15.13 -4.87 12.60
C ALA A 508 15.88 -5.51 13.78
N LEU A 509 16.52 -4.70 14.63
CA LEU A 509 17.20 -5.17 15.84
C LEU A 509 16.24 -5.88 16.80
N GLN A 510 15.04 -5.36 16.99
CA GLN A 510 14.00 -6.01 17.80
C GLN A 510 13.64 -7.40 17.26
N ARG A 511 13.55 -7.55 15.94
CA ARG A 511 13.19 -8.82 15.28
C ARG A 511 14.35 -9.80 15.17
N ILE A 512 15.60 -9.32 15.15
CA ILE A 512 16.80 -10.16 15.33
C ILE A 512 16.79 -10.73 16.76
N GLY A 513 16.46 -9.91 17.75
CA GLY A 513 16.23 -10.35 19.14
C GLY A 513 17.51 -10.73 19.90
N SER A 514 18.68 -10.28 19.43
CA SER A 514 19.95 -10.41 20.15
C SER A 514 19.94 -9.60 21.46
N SER A 515 20.71 -10.02 22.45
CA SER A 515 20.81 -9.27 23.72
C SER A 515 21.43 -7.89 23.53
N GLU A 516 22.41 -7.75 22.64
CA GLU A 516 23.07 -6.48 22.31
C GLU A 516 22.10 -5.54 21.58
N GLY A 517 21.47 -6.00 20.50
CA GLY A 517 20.46 -5.25 19.76
C GLY A 517 19.30 -4.79 20.64
N LEU A 518 18.76 -5.65 21.50
CA LEU A 518 17.69 -5.26 22.43
C LEU A 518 18.16 -4.23 23.47
N ALA A 519 19.39 -4.34 23.98
CA ALA A 519 19.96 -3.34 24.88
C ALA A 519 20.14 -1.98 24.18
N ALA A 520 20.61 -1.98 22.93
CA ALA A 520 20.76 -0.78 22.12
C ALA A 520 19.41 -0.13 21.78
N VAL A 521 18.40 -0.92 21.42
CA VAL A 521 17.02 -0.46 21.22
C VAL A 521 16.47 0.19 22.50
N MET A 522 16.70 -0.42 23.67
CA MET A 522 16.28 0.18 24.94
C MET A 522 17.02 1.49 25.25
N ALA A 523 18.32 1.56 24.98
CA ALA A 523 19.10 2.79 25.15
C ALA A 523 18.62 3.91 24.20
N TYR A 524 18.36 3.57 22.94
CA TYR A 524 17.78 4.46 21.94
C TYR A 524 16.41 5.00 22.39
N LEU A 525 15.48 4.12 22.76
CA LEU A 525 14.15 4.54 23.23
C LEU A 525 14.20 5.40 24.50
N MET A 526 15.13 5.11 25.41
CA MET A 526 15.33 5.91 26.63
C MET A 526 15.84 7.32 26.32
N SER A 527 16.60 7.53 25.24
CA SER A 527 17.08 8.85 24.82
C SER A 527 16.00 9.67 24.09
N GLN A 528 15.03 9.00 23.46
CA GLN A 528 13.94 9.61 22.71
C GLN A 528 12.65 9.80 23.53
N ARG A 529 12.69 9.54 24.85
CA ARG A 529 11.49 9.65 25.70
C ARG A 529 11.04 11.10 25.85
N TRP A 530 9.73 11.29 25.82
CA TRP A 530 9.10 12.59 26.04
C TRP A 530 8.63 12.72 27.50
N ASP A 531 9.08 13.75 28.21
CA ASP A 531 8.58 14.09 29.55
C ASP A 531 7.58 15.24 29.46
N ALA A 532 6.30 14.90 29.30
CA ALA A 532 5.21 15.87 29.20
C ALA A 532 4.94 16.65 30.49
N SER A 533 5.60 16.33 31.61
CA SER A 533 5.44 17.04 32.89
C SER A 533 6.32 18.29 33.02
N VAL A 534 7.32 18.43 32.16
CA VAL A 534 8.29 19.53 32.18
C VAL A 534 7.74 20.69 31.33
N ASP A 535 7.19 21.69 32.00
CA ASP A 535 6.71 22.98 31.48
C ASP A 535 5.55 22.88 30.45
N GLY A 536 4.32 23.17 30.92
CA GLY A 536 3.12 23.26 30.07
C GLY A 536 3.09 24.44 29.09
N VAL A 537 4.19 25.18 28.91
CA VAL A 537 4.28 26.39 28.07
C VAL A 537 5.32 26.25 26.95
N ARG A 538 6.23 25.27 26.98
CA ARG A 538 7.27 25.08 25.94
C ARG A 538 7.36 23.62 25.53
N GLN A 539 7.05 23.34 24.26
CA GLN A 539 7.16 21.98 23.72
C GLN A 539 7.85 21.90 22.35
N PHE A 540 8.80 22.80 22.04
CA PHE A 540 9.73 22.64 20.92
C PHE A 540 11.12 23.18 21.27
#